data_AF-A0A2D5G2J9-F1
#
_entry.id   AF-A0A2D5G2J9-F1
#
_cell.length_a   1.000
_cell.length_b   1.000
_cell.length_c   1.000
_cell.angle_alpha   90.00
_cell.angle_beta   90.00
_cell.angle_gamma   90.00
#
_symmetry.space_group_name_H-M   'P 1'
#
loop_
_entity.id
_entity.type
_entity.pdbx_description
1 polymer ?
#
loop_
_entity_poly.entity_id
_entity_poly.type
_entity_poly.pdbx_seq_one_letter_code
_entity_poly.pdbx_strand_id
1 'polypeptide(L)' 'MAMLFITHDLGVIFKMAYDLCVMQSGEIVWHGPVKNTPDPISRIHIALAGSKYLVPKNFS' A
#
# COMPACT_ATOMS: atom_id res chain seq x y z
N MET A 1 -4.76 -1.57 22.87
CA MET A 1 -3.61 -2.40 22.46
C MET A 1 -3.32 -2.12 21.00
N ALA A 2 -2.05 -2.11 20.59
CA ALA A 2 -1.64 -1.90 19.21
C ALA A 2 -0.71 -3.04 18.77
N MET A 3 -0.76 -3.38 17.48
CA MET A 3 0.06 -4.44 16.88
C MET A 3 0.62 -3.93 15.56
N LEU A 4 1.92 -4.14 15.34
CA LEU A 4 2.63 -3.78 14.12
C LEU A 4 3.05 -5.06 13.41
N PHE A 5 2.65 -5.19 12.15
CA PHE A 5 3.05 -6.28 11.27
C PHE A 5 3.96 -5.74 10.17
N ILE A 6 5.04 -6.46 9.88
CA ILE A 6 5.96 -6.15 8.80
C ILE A 6 6.09 -7.42 7.95
N THR A 7 5.76 -7.31 6.67
CA THR A 7 5.80 -8.43 5.73
C THR A 7 6.06 -7.92 4.31
N HIS A 8 6.61 -8.80 3.48
CA HIS A 8 6.72 -8.59 2.03
C HIS A 8 5.46 -9.05 1.27
N ASP A 9 4.55 -9.77 1.93
CA ASP A 9 3.31 -10.27 1.33
C ASP A 9 2.14 -9.32 1.62
N LEU A 10 1.75 -8.57 0.59
CA LEU A 10 0.60 -7.68 0.66
C LEU A 10 -0.72 -8.45 0.85
N GLY A 11 -0.88 -9.62 0.23
CA GLY A 11 -2.12 -10.40 0.28
C GLY A 11 -2.49 -10.88 1.69
N VAL A 12 -1.49 -11.16 2.52
CA VAL A 12 -1.68 -11.53 3.93
C VAL A 12 -2.06 -10.31 4.76
N ILE A 13 -1.31 -9.21 4.66
CA ILE A 13 -1.52 -8.04 5.52
C ILE A 13 -2.86 -7.35 5.24
N PHE A 14 -3.34 -7.41 3.99
CA PHE A 14 -4.64 -6.85 3.60
C PHE A 14 -5.84 -7.45 4.34
N LYS A 15 -5.73 -8.69 4.85
CA LYS A 15 -6.81 -9.34 5.60
C LYS A 15 -6.83 -8.99 7.08
N MET A 16 -5.73 -8.42 7.60
CA MET A 16 -5.51 -8.25 9.04
C MET A 16 -5.36 -6.78 9.46
N ALA A 17 -4.80 -5.94 8.60
CA ALA A 17 -4.46 -4.55 8.93
C ALA A 17 -5.65 -3.59 8.80
N TYR A 18 -5.68 -2.59 9.69
CA TYR A 18 -6.56 -1.43 9.59
C TYR A 18 -5.90 -0.30 8.80
N ASP A 19 -4.63 -0.03 9.11
CA ASP A 19 -3.75 0.89 8.39
C ASP A 19 -2.56 0.14 7.81
N LEU A 20 -2.14 0.55 6.62
CA LEU A 20 -1.00 -0.03 5.94
C LEU A 20 -0.07 1.08 5.47
N CYS A 21 1.22 0.84 5.65
CA CYS A 21 2.31 1.66 5.15
C CYS A 21 3.20 0.76 4.29
N VAL A 22 3.62 1.28 3.15
CA VAL A 22 4.50 0.59 2.21
C VAL A 22 5.76 1.41 2.06
N MET A 23 6.89 0.73 2.23
CA MET A 23 8.21 1.34 2.14
C MET A 23 9.02 0.67 1.03
N GLN A 24 9.80 1.47 0.32
CA GLN A 24 10.77 1.01 -0.67
C GLN A 24 12.07 1.78 -0.46
N SER A 25 13.19 1.06 -0.36
CA SER A 25 14.52 1.67 -0.17
C SER A 25 14.62 2.65 1.01
N GLY A 26 13.86 2.41 2.08
CA GLY A 26 13.83 3.26 3.27
C GLY A 26 12.87 4.45 3.20
N GLU A 27 12.17 4.65 2.08
CA GLU A 27 11.18 5.73 1.91
C GLU A 27 9.76 5.18 1.90
N ILE A 28 8.82 5.93 2.47
CA ILE A 28 7.39 5.59 2.43
C ILE A 28 6.85 5.97 1.04
N VAL A 29 6.43 4.96 0.27
CA VAL A 29 5.86 5.15 -1.07
C VAL A 29 4.33 5.19 -1.07
N TRP A 30 3.71 4.64 -0.02
CA TRP A 30 2.25 4.66 0.14
C TRP A 30 1.86 4.49 1.61
N HIS A 31 0.79 5.16 2.03
CA HIS A 31 0.17 4.96 3.33
C HIS A 31 -1.34 5.22 3.27
N GLY A 32 -2.11 4.46 4.05
CA GLY A 32 -3.54 4.72 4.19
C GLY A 32 -4.35 3.57 4.78
N PRO A 33 -5.64 3.83 5.02
CA PRO A 33 -6.55 2.85 5.59
C PRO A 33 -6.88 1.75 4.57
N VAL A 34 -6.78 0.49 4.98
CA VAL A 34 -7.05 -0.65 4.10
C VAL A 34 -8.54 -0.78 3.78
N LYS A 35 -9.41 -0.63 4.78
CA LYS A 35 -10.84 -0.93 4.66
C LYS A 35 -11.63 0.06 3.81
N ASN A 36 -11.17 1.30 3.72
CA ASN A 36 -11.90 2.39 3.05
C ASN A 36 -11.25 2.83 1.74
N THR A 37 -10.15 2.18 1.33
CA THR A 37 -9.50 2.48 0.06
C THR A 37 -10.07 1.58 -1.02
N PRO A 38 -10.62 2.14 -2.12
CA PRO A 38 -10.91 1.37 -3.31
C PRO A 38 -9.60 0.74 -3.82
N ASP A 39 -9.64 -0.56 -4.13
CA ASP A 39 -8.57 -1.29 -4.82
C ASP A 39 -7.13 -0.98 -4.35
N PRO A 40 -6.79 -1.22 -3.07
CA PRO A 40 -5.51 -0.79 -2.51
C PRO A 40 -4.32 -1.61 -3.04
N ILE A 41 -4.54 -2.87 -3.45
CA ILE A 41 -3.49 -3.74 -4.01
C ILE A 41 -2.93 -3.14 -5.31
N SER A 42 -3.79 -2.71 -6.24
CA SER A 42 -3.39 -2.10 -7.51
C SER A 42 -2.58 -0.83 -7.26
N ARG A 43 -3.02 0.03 -6.34
CA ARG A 43 -2.34 1.27 -5.98
C ARG A 43 -0.93 1.02 -5.44
N ILE A 44 -0.80 0.06 -4.52
CA ILE A 44 0.50 -0.29 -3.93
C ILE A 44 1.41 -0.96 -4.96
N HIS A 45 0.88 -1.87 -5.78
CA HIS A 45 1.65 -2.55 -6.81
C HIS A 45 2.24 -1.55 -7.80
N ILE A 46 1.46 -0.55 -8.21
CA ILE A 46 1.94 0.54 -9.07
C ILE A 46 3.00 1.39 -8.33
N ALA A 47 2.78 1.72 -7.06
CA ALA A 47 3.74 2.48 -6.26
C ALA A 47 5.10 1.76 -6.14
N LEU A 48 5.08 0.44 -5.95
CA LEU A 48 6.27 -0.41 -5.84
C LEU A 48 6.97 -0.68 -7.19
N ALA A 49 6.24 -0.60 -8.31
CA ALA A 49 6.77 -0.86 -9.66
C ALA A 49 7.73 0.23 -10.18
N GLY A 50 7.96 1.31 -9.42
CA GLY A 50 9.20 2.08 -9.49
C GLY A 50 9.58 2.73 -10.83
N SER A 51 8.64 3.27 -11.62
CA SER A 51 8.87 3.97 -12.91
C SER A 51 8.70 3.14 -14.19
N LYS A 52 7.44 2.86 -14.55
CA LYS A 52 6.99 2.67 -15.96
C LYS A 52 5.48 2.64 -16.18
N TYR A 53 4.68 2.50 -15.11
CA TYR A 53 3.23 2.64 -15.18
C TYR A 53 2.81 3.96 -14.53
N LEU A 54 2.45 4.93 -15.37
CA LEU A 54 1.93 6.23 -14.96
C LEU A 54 0.66 6.01 -14.13
N VAL A 55 0.68 6.39 -12.85
CA VAL A 55 -0.55 6.58 -12.07
C VAL A 55 -1.27 7.77 -12.73
N PRO A 56 -2.47 7.61 -13.29
CA PRO A 56 -3.22 8.77 -13.75
C PRO A 56 -3.47 9.67 -12.54
N LYS A 57 -3.02 10.93 -12.62
CA LYS A 57 -3.12 11.93 -11.54
C LYS A 57 -4.56 12.34 -11.17
N ASN A 58 -5.58 11.72 -11.78
CA ASN A 58 -6.98 12.07 -11.60
C ASN A 58 -7.78 10.85 -11.15
N PHE A 59 -7.69 10.52 -9.87
CA PHE A 59 -8.78 9.85 -9.16
C PHE A 59 -9.12 10.74 -7.97
N SER A 60 -9.99 11.71 -8.27
CA SER A 60 -10.70 12.53 -7.29
C SER A 60 -11.83 11.73 -6.64
#